data_AF-A0A659UHL1-F1
#
_entry.id   AF-A0A659UHL1-F1
#
_cell.length_a   1.000
_cell.length_b   1.000
_cell.length_c   1.000
_cell.angle_alpha   90.00
_cell.angle_beta   90.00
_cell.angle_gamma   90.00
#
_symmetry.space_group_name_H-M   'P 1'
#
loop_
_entity.id
_entity.type
_entity.pdbx_description
1 polymer ?
#
loop_
_entity_poly.entity_id
_entity_poly.type
_entity_poly.pdbx_seq_one_letter_code
_entity_poly.pdbx_strand_id
1 'polypeptide(L)'
;RLYDVNAGTIAIDGQDISQVAQASLRGQIAIVQQEPILFHRSLAENIAYSRPGASQEEIEHAARLASAHDFIANLPKGYGTLVGERGVKLSGG
;
A
#
# COMPACT_ATOMS: atom_id res chain seq x y z
N ARG A 1 6.07 11.90 -8.11
CA ARG A 1 5.33 12.81 -9.02
C ARG A 1 4.88 12.04 -10.26
N LEU A 2 3.66 12.30 -10.77
CA LEU A 2 3.12 11.69 -12.01
C LEU A 2 3.12 12.67 -13.19
N TYR A 3 2.83 13.94 -12.93
CA TYR A 3 2.84 15.04 -13.92
C TYR A 3 3.57 16.25 -13.37
N ASP A 4 4.01 17.13 -14.27
CA ASP A 4 4.68 18.37 -13.91
C ASP A 4 3.66 19.52 -13.88
N VAL A 5 3.94 20.54 -13.07
CA VAL A 5 3.08 21.72 -12.97
C VAL A 5 3.31 22.65 -14.16
N ASN A 6 2.25 23.24 -14.71
CA ASN A 6 2.36 24.20 -15.82
C ASN A 6 2.89 25.57 -15.38
N ALA A 7 2.66 25.95 -14.12
CA ALA A 7 3.15 27.18 -13.51
C ALA A 7 3.20 27.04 -11.98
N GLY A 8 4.06 27.83 -11.33
CA GLY A 8 4.25 27.78 -9.87
C GLY A 8 5.13 26.63 -9.40
N THR A 9 5.11 26.36 -8.09
CA THR A 9 5.98 25.37 -7.44
C THR A 9 5.21 24.63 -6.36
N ILE A 10 5.47 23.33 -6.23
CA ILE A 10 5.02 22.51 -5.09
C ILE A 10 6.25 22.19 -4.26
N ALA A 11 6.18 22.49 -2.96
CA ALA A 11 7.27 22.22 -2.04
C ALA A 11 6.81 21.33 -0.88
N ILE A 12 7.71 20.46 -0.42
CA ILE A 12 7.60 19.71 0.83
C ILE A 12 8.79 20.13 1.69
N ASP A 13 8.54 20.58 2.92
CA ASP A 13 9.56 21.11 3.82
C ASP A 13 10.43 22.21 3.19
N GLY A 14 9.82 23.05 2.35
CA GLY A 14 10.50 24.13 1.62
C GLY A 14 11.36 23.68 0.43
N GLN A 15 11.46 22.38 0.16
CA GLN A 15 12.17 21.85 -1.00
C GLN A 15 11.20 21.66 -2.18
N ASP A 16 11.52 22.25 -3.33
CA ASP A 16 10.76 22.04 -4.56
C ASP A 16 10.82 20.56 -4.97
N ILE A 17 9.65 19.92 -5.07
CA ILE A 17 9.54 18.51 -5.44
C ILE A 17 10.02 18.22 -6.86
N SER A 18 10.20 19.25 -7.70
CA SER A 18 10.77 19.15 -9.04
C SER A 18 12.28 18.95 -9.04
N GLN A 19 12.96 19.29 -7.95
CA GLN A 19 14.42 19.28 -7.82
C GLN A 19 14.93 18.05 -7.04
N VAL A 20 14.05 17.12 -6.68
CA VAL A 20 14.40 15.92 -5.89
C VAL A 20 14.19 14.64 -6.68
N ALA A 21 14.92 13.58 -6.29
CA ALA A 21 14.75 12.27 -6.89
C ALA A 21 13.36 11.71 -6.63
N GLN A 22 12.67 11.22 -7.68
CA GLN A 22 11.32 10.68 -7.55
C GLN A 22 11.21 9.54 -6.54
N ALA A 23 12.25 8.71 -6.41
CA ALA A 23 12.27 7.60 -5.45
C ALA A 23 12.25 8.12 -4.00
N SER A 24 13.05 9.14 -3.69
CA SER A 24 13.06 9.77 -2.36
C SER A 24 11.70 10.39 -2.04
N LEU A 25 11.16 11.18 -2.98
CA LEU A 25 9.84 11.80 -2.84
C LEU A 25 8.74 10.77 -2.59
N ARG A 26 8.71 9.66 -3.35
CA ARG A 26 7.71 8.60 -3.17
C ARG A 26 7.89 7.84 -1.85
N GLY A 27 9.11 7.73 -1.33
CA GLY A 27 9.36 7.11 -0.03
C GLY A 27 8.81 7.90 1.16
N GLN A 28 8.52 9.20 0.98
CA GLN A 28 7.98 10.09 2.02
C GLN A 28 6.47 10.30 1.92
N ILE A 29 5.80 9.70 0.92
CA ILE A 29 4.38 9.94 0.63
C ILE A 29 3.65 8.59 0.52
N ALA A 30 2.58 8.43 1.29
CA ALA A 30 1.62 7.34 1.12
C ALA A 30 0.34 7.84 0.43
N ILE A 31 -0.28 6.98 -0.38
CA ILE A 31 -1.55 7.26 -1.06
C ILE A 31 -2.49 6.08 -0.84
N VAL A 32 -3.73 6.36 -0.45
CA VAL A 32 -4.83 5.39 -0.44
C VAL A 32 -5.83 5.84 -1.50
N GLN A 33 -6.05 4.99 -2.51
CA GLN A 33 -6.95 5.29 -3.62
C GLN A 33 -8.40 4.98 -3.23
N GLN A 34 -9.36 5.67 -3.85
CA GLN A 34 -10.79 5.39 -3.68
C GLN A 34 -11.14 3.95 -4.10
N GLU A 35 -10.52 3.47 -5.19
CA GLU A 35 -10.61 2.09 -5.64
C GLU A 35 -9.23 1.43 -5.48
N PRO A 36 -8.97 0.76 -4.34
CA PRO A 36 -7.68 0.12 -4.11
C PRO A 36 -7.51 -1.10 -5.02
N ILE A 37 -6.31 -1.24 -5.58
CA ILE A 37 -5.95 -2.37 -6.43
C ILE A 37 -5.25 -3.43 -5.59
N LEU A 38 -5.74 -4.67 -5.66
CA LEU A 38 -5.06 -5.84 -5.10
C LEU A 38 -4.38 -6.63 -6.22
N PHE A 39 -3.11 -6.96 -6.03
CA PHE A 39 -2.37 -7.84 -6.91
C PHE A 39 -2.86 -9.28 -6.76
N HIS A 40 -2.73 -10.06 -7.84
CA HIS A 40 -3.07 -11.49 -7.83
C HIS A 40 -2.02 -12.33 -7.08
N ARG A 41 -2.05 -12.20 -5.74
CA ARG A 41 -1.10 -12.75 -4.77
C ARG A 41 -1.82 -12.96 -3.42
N SER A 42 -1.11 -13.45 -2.41
CA SER A 42 -1.65 -13.57 -1.05
C SER A 42 -1.91 -12.20 -0.40
N LEU A 43 -2.72 -12.18 0.66
CA LEU A 43 -2.94 -10.99 1.48
C LEU A 43 -1.64 -10.50 2.13
N ALA A 44 -0.80 -11.42 2.63
CA ALA A 44 0.53 -11.07 3.15
C ALA A 44 1.37 -10.33 2.11
N GLU A 45 1.42 -10.84 0.88
CA GLU A 45 2.20 -10.23 -0.21
C GLU A 45 1.65 -8.88 -0.65
N ASN A 46 0.33 -8.66 -0.59
CA ASN A 46 -0.28 -7.36 -0.87
C ASN A 46 0.06 -6.33 0.24
N ILE A 47 0.00 -6.72 1.51
CA ILE A 47 0.35 -5.84 2.64
C ILE A 47 1.84 -5.50 2.62
N ALA A 48 2.70 -6.49 2.38
CA ALA A 48 4.16 -6.32 2.33
C ALA A 48 4.66 -5.63 1.06
N TYR A 49 3.79 -5.32 0.10
CA TYR A 49 4.18 -4.86 -1.24
C TYR A 49 5.10 -3.62 -1.21
N SER A 50 4.83 -2.67 -0.32
CA SER A 50 5.62 -1.44 -0.19
C SER A 50 6.91 -1.60 0.62
N ARG A 51 7.09 -2.74 1.31
CA ARG A 51 8.26 -3.05 2.14
C ARG A 51 8.67 -4.52 1.97
N PRO A 52 9.37 -4.88 0.87
CA PRO A 52 9.89 -6.22 0.68
C PRO A 52 10.76 -6.66 1.85
N GLY A 53 10.55 -7.89 2.34
CA GLY A 53 11.26 -8.41 3.50
C GLY A 53 10.62 -8.05 4.85
N ALA A 54 9.45 -7.40 4.87
CA ALA A 54 8.67 -7.25 6.10
C ALA A 54 8.40 -8.62 6.74
N SER A 55 8.59 -8.71 8.06
CA SER A 55 8.32 -9.95 8.78
C SER A 55 6.81 -10.21 8.89
N GLN A 56 6.43 -11.45 9.20
CA GLN A 56 5.03 -11.79 9.47
C GLN A 56 4.43 -10.94 10.61
N GLU A 57 5.21 -10.65 11.64
CA GLU A 57 4.80 -9.81 12.77
C GLU A 57 4.51 -8.36 12.33
N GLU A 58 5.35 -7.80 11.46
CA GLU A 58 5.16 -6.45 10.91
C GLU A 58 3.93 -6.37 10.01
N ILE A 59 3.69 -7.40 9.20
CA ILE A 59 2.50 -7.53 8.35
C ILE A 59 1.23 -7.56 9.20
N GLU A 60 1.21 -8.40 10.24
CA GLU A 60 0.05 -8.47 11.14
C GLU A 60 -0.14 -7.20 11.95
N HIS A 61 0.94 -6.54 12.37
CA HIS A 61 0.87 -5.26 13.05
C HIS A 61 0.23 -4.20 12.14
N ALA A 62 0.66 -4.11 10.88
CA ALA A 62 0.03 -3.20 9.91
C ALA A 62 -1.46 -3.52 9.70
N ALA A 63 -1.82 -4.81 9.60
CA ALA A 63 -3.21 -5.24 9.48
C ALA A 63 -4.05 -4.91 10.73
N ARG A 64 -3.48 -4.98 11.93
CA ARG A 64 -4.15 -4.57 13.18
C ARG A 64 -4.41 -3.06 13.21
N LEU A 65 -3.42 -2.25 12.82
CA LEU A 65 -3.59 -0.79 12.71
C LEU A 65 -4.64 -0.40 11.67
N ALA A 66 -4.80 -1.20 10.63
CA ALA A 66 -5.82 -1.02 9.60
C ALA A 66 -7.18 -1.68 9.93
N SER A 67 -7.37 -2.22 11.13
CA SER A 67 -8.58 -2.96 11.54
C SER A 67 -8.94 -4.16 10.63
N ALA A 68 -7.97 -4.71 9.90
CA ALA A 68 -8.15 -5.81 8.98
C ALA A 68 -7.76 -7.17 9.58
N HIS A 69 -7.00 -7.18 10.69
CA HIS A 69 -6.42 -8.42 11.24
C HIS A 69 -7.47 -9.49 11.52
N ASP A 70 -8.52 -9.17 12.26
CA ASP A 70 -9.55 -10.15 12.66
C ASP A 70 -10.29 -10.70 11.45
N PHE A 71 -10.59 -9.85 10.46
CA PHE A 71 -11.18 -10.27 9.20
C PHE A 71 -10.26 -11.27 8.48
N ILE A 72 -8.97 -10.93 8.34
CA ILE A 72 -8.00 -11.77 7.65
C ILE A 72 -7.80 -13.10 8.39
N ALA A 73 -7.66 -13.06 9.72
CA ALA A 73 -7.43 -14.25 10.55
C ALA A 73 -8.59 -15.25 10.49
N ASN A 74 -9.81 -14.77 10.26
CA ASN A 74 -11.01 -15.61 10.12
C ASN A 74 -11.16 -16.26 8.73
N LEU A 75 -10.33 -15.91 7.75
CA LEU A 75 -10.34 -16.56 6.44
C LEU A 75 -9.73 -17.97 6.52
N PRO A 76 -10.19 -18.97 5.74
CA PRO A 76 -9.68 -20.34 5.80
C PRO A 76 -8.16 -20.48 5.57
N LYS A 77 -7.55 -19.54 4.84
CA LYS A 77 -6.10 -19.49 4.59
C LYS A 77 -5.41 -18.31 5.30
N GLY A 78 -6.13 -17.56 6.12
CA GLY A 78 -5.59 -16.38 6.79
C GLY A 78 -4.94 -15.39 5.82
N TYR A 79 -3.74 -14.93 6.19
CA TYR A 79 -2.85 -14.10 5.35
C TYR A 79 -2.40 -14.79 4.05
N GLY A 80 -2.47 -16.12 3.97
CA GLY A 80 -2.20 -16.89 2.76
C GLY A 80 -3.37 -16.92 1.76
N THR A 81 -4.47 -16.23 2.04
CA THR A 81 -5.60 -16.13 1.11
C THR A 81 -5.20 -15.38 -0.16
N LEU A 82 -5.41 -15.99 -1.32
CA LEU A 82 -5.15 -15.38 -2.62
C LEU A 82 -6.29 -14.42 -3.01
N VAL A 83 -5.94 -13.21 -3.42
CA VAL A 83 -6.86 -12.14 -3.83
C VAL A 83 -6.53 -11.64 -5.25
N GLY A 84 -7.22 -10.60 -5.74
CA GLY A 84 -7.05 -10.06 -7.09
C GLY A 84 -7.89 -10.78 -8.15
N GLU A 85 -7.57 -10.60 -9.43
CA GLU A 85 -8.43 -10.95 -10.58
C GLU A 85 -8.91 -12.42 -10.63
N ARG A 86 -8.13 -13.37 -10.10
CA ARG A 86 -8.53 -14.79 -9.96
C ARG A 86 -8.61 -15.28 -8.50
N GLY A 87 -8.57 -14.36 -7.54
CA GLY A 87 -8.63 -14.65 -6.11
C GLY A 87 -10.01 -14.34 -5.52
N VAL A 88 -10.10 -14.39 -4.18
CA VAL A 88 -11.32 -13.98 -3.47
C VAL A 88 -11.56 -12.48 -3.69
N LYS A 89 -12.80 -12.12 -4.02
CA LYS A 89 -13.24 -10.72 -4.03
C LYS A 89 -13.55 -10.29 -2.61
N LEU A 90 -12.91 -9.21 -2.18
CA LEU A 90 -13.16 -8.58 -0.88
C LEU A 90 -14.14 -7.41 -1.06
N SER A 91 -14.89 -7.09 -0.01
CA SER A 91 -15.61 -5.82 0.04
C SER A 91 -14.63 -4.65 0.05
N GLY A 92 -15.10 -3.46 -0.36
CA GLY A 92 -14.28 -2.25 -0.34
C GLY A 92 -13.96 -1.70 1.05
N GLY A 93 -14.59 -2.25 2.10
CA GLY A 93 -14.38 -1.94 3.51
C GLY A 93 -14.65 -3.14 4.38
#